data_AF-A0A1W9MLN7-F1
#
_entry.id   AF-A0A1W9MLN7-F1
#
_cell.length_a   1.000
_cell.length_b   1.000
_cell.length_c   1.000
_cell.angle_alpha   90.00
_cell.angle_beta   90.00
_cell.angle_gamma   90.00
#
_symmetry.space_group_name_H-M   'P 1'
#
loop_
_entity.id
_entity.type
_entity.pdbx_description
1 polymer ?
#
loop_
_entity_poly.entity_id
_entity_poly.type
_entity_poly.pdbx_seq_one_letter_code
_entity_poly.pdbx_strand_id
1 'polypeptide(L)'
;MLILSGCVEQKKDVSLTMNEMLSPINISPTFLYAKFNESVNGSVCFYMGDKFIGDANSNGGVVFMEYYGNLTAGEYKVKAVFSGNAQFNNASASGMLKIFKRNIVLDIGFEPDERIYFKDSLNVKAQLKVEGEEEGECANKEILLYVDDKFFGKNLTNDECFVEFTLKNLSTGELNVMGEYKGNEIYEDANATKNIEVISRMPVEIFADSKEVEPKDKNVTISASMKDYKERGINYGLKVTYNGNVIASLTSENKTFVLNISNWTLGTHHLQIIFDGTEIYENKSKDIVVQIINKYNLSGVEIKAEIPLEQIVNKKISVYTDGSNVSDYCAYEFESIADQEKGYRIYINEGNKDSMFLGKNKGIITVKHGYEMLPCHVFLCMNKNINCSIPEVIEAIGELENLSIAIDKDVSGKPLVVYDEIRGTLGYIQAYFVKNGRQIYIKPYLINGSKCELSPTRTAYQNLTVKEVNDCNFKGIFIKNADKRFMGVKDGKILLEGDETGLFVEETILEWLIAPEYAYNLRIKKQNK
;
A
#
# COMPACT_ATOMS: atom_id res chain seq x y z
N MET A 1 -104.73 20.61 64.51
CA MET A 1 -104.59 21.81 63.66
C MET A 1 -103.15 21.87 63.23
N LEU A 2 -102.92 21.86 61.91
CA LEU A 2 -101.61 21.77 61.26
C LEU A 2 -100.68 22.89 61.72
N ILE A 3 -99.43 22.53 62.03
CA ILE A 3 -98.28 23.41 61.82
C ILE A 3 -97.30 22.59 60.99
N LEU A 4 -97.29 22.86 59.68
CA LEU A 4 -96.26 22.42 58.74
C LEU A 4 -94.94 23.06 59.17
N SER A 5 -94.05 22.28 59.78
CA SER A 5 -92.63 22.63 59.85
C SER A 5 -92.04 22.48 58.45
N GLY A 6 -91.93 23.58 57.72
CA GLY A 6 -91.13 23.61 56.50
C GLY A 6 -89.68 23.34 56.86
N CYS A 7 -89.19 22.13 56.64
CA CYS A 7 -87.76 21.87 56.59
C CYS A 7 -87.22 22.61 55.35
N VAL A 8 -86.50 23.70 55.57
CA VAL A 8 -85.63 24.30 54.56
C VAL A 8 -84.42 23.38 54.42
N GLU A 9 -84.30 22.68 53.31
CA GLU A 9 -83.09 21.90 52.99
C GLU A 9 -81.91 22.87 52.89
N GLN A 10 -80.93 22.76 53.80
CA GLN A 10 -79.75 23.62 53.81
C GLN A 10 -78.74 23.09 52.79
N LYS A 11 -78.32 23.94 51.84
CA LYS A 11 -77.31 23.60 50.84
C LYS A 11 -75.97 23.25 51.49
N LYS A 12 -75.26 22.28 50.91
CA LYS A 12 -73.96 21.81 51.37
C LYS A 12 -72.82 22.72 50.87
N ASP A 13 -71.84 23.00 51.72
CA ASP A 13 -70.63 23.71 51.34
C ASP A 13 -69.66 22.80 50.59
N VAL A 14 -69.06 23.31 49.51
CA VAL A 14 -68.03 22.64 48.72
C VAL A 14 -66.85 23.58 48.52
N SER A 15 -65.65 23.03 48.37
CA SER A 15 -64.45 23.81 48.06
C SER A 15 -63.98 23.51 46.66
N LEU A 16 -63.62 24.57 45.91
CA LEU A 16 -62.99 24.45 44.61
C LEU A 16 -61.48 24.71 44.76
N THR A 17 -60.67 24.01 43.99
CA THR A 17 -59.21 24.19 43.96
C THR A 17 -58.70 24.30 42.53
N MET A 18 -57.65 25.08 42.33
CA MET A 18 -56.91 25.22 41.07
C MET A 18 -55.43 25.18 41.37
N ASN A 19 -54.70 24.35 40.64
CA ASN A 19 -53.23 24.30 40.69
C ASN A 19 -52.64 25.19 39.60
N GLU A 20 -51.32 25.41 39.65
CA GLU A 20 -50.59 26.01 38.54
C GLU A 20 -50.72 25.14 37.28
N MET A 21 -50.92 25.79 36.15
CA MET A 21 -51.08 25.18 34.84
C MET A 21 -49.98 25.70 33.93
N LEU A 22 -49.34 24.82 33.18
CA LEU A 22 -48.25 25.14 32.25
C LEU A 22 -48.70 24.81 30.83
N SER A 23 -48.48 25.72 29.90
CA SER A 23 -48.72 25.46 28.48
C SER A 23 -47.70 26.21 27.62
N PRO A 24 -47.15 25.63 26.55
CA PRO A 24 -46.32 26.37 25.63
C PRO A 24 -47.18 27.32 24.80
N ILE A 25 -46.58 28.43 24.36
CA ILE A 25 -47.22 29.37 23.44
C ILE A 25 -47.67 28.67 22.15
N ASN A 26 -48.78 29.16 21.59
CA ASN A 26 -49.42 28.65 20.36
C ASN A 26 -49.90 27.19 20.41
N ILE A 27 -50.05 26.58 21.60
CA ILE A 27 -50.81 25.34 21.76
C ILE A 27 -52.30 25.66 21.92
N SER A 28 -53.13 25.08 21.04
CA SER A 28 -54.59 25.21 21.08
C SER A 28 -55.26 23.83 21.05
N PRO A 29 -56.20 23.54 21.96
CA PRO A 29 -56.64 24.39 23.06
C PRO A 29 -55.66 24.44 24.24
N THR A 30 -55.67 25.55 24.98
CA THR A 30 -55.07 25.62 26.31
C THR A 30 -56.05 25.03 27.33
N PHE A 31 -55.60 24.07 28.13
CA PHE A 31 -56.47 23.39 29.10
C PHE A 31 -56.47 24.10 30.46
N LEU A 32 -57.65 24.41 30.99
CA LEU A 32 -57.85 24.90 32.35
C LEU A 32 -58.49 23.82 33.23
N TYR A 33 -58.01 23.74 34.46
CA TYR A 33 -58.38 22.70 35.41
C TYR A 33 -58.87 23.29 36.73
N ALA A 34 -60.02 22.81 37.19
CA ALA A 34 -60.49 23.05 38.55
C ALA A 34 -61.07 21.76 39.15
N LYS A 35 -60.97 21.62 40.48
CA LYS A 35 -61.40 20.40 41.19
C LYS A 35 -62.18 20.72 42.45
N PHE A 36 -63.35 20.13 42.57
CA PHE A 36 -64.13 20.09 43.80
C PHE A 36 -63.57 19.05 44.78
N ASN A 37 -63.72 19.30 46.07
CA ASN A 37 -63.37 18.32 47.12
C ASN A 37 -64.29 17.09 47.14
N GLU A 38 -65.41 17.12 46.42
CA GLU A 38 -66.36 16.02 46.29
C GLU A 38 -67.05 16.03 44.92
N SER A 39 -67.91 15.02 44.66
CA SER A 39 -68.65 14.93 43.40
C SER A 39 -69.77 15.97 43.37
N VAL A 40 -69.58 17.00 42.54
CA VAL A 40 -70.56 18.05 42.25
C VAL A 40 -70.97 17.91 40.79
N ASN A 41 -72.25 18.14 40.47
CA ASN A 41 -72.75 18.29 39.10
C ASN A 41 -73.20 19.75 38.90
N GLY A 42 -72.44 20.53 38.14
CA GLY A 42 -72.75 21.92 37.85
C GLY A 42 -71.76 22.56 36.87
N SER A 43 -72.18 23.69 36.29
CA SER A 43 -71.33 24.50 35.42
C SER A 43 -70.45 25.43 36.26
N VAL A 44 -69.17 25.50 35.90
CA VAL A 44 -68.17 26.38 36.51
C VAL A 44 -67.69 27.37 35.46
N CYS A 45 -67.83 28.66 35.77
CA CYS A 45 -67.39 29.76 34.92
C CYS A 45 -65.90 30.04 35.15
N PHE A 46 -65.12 30.14 34.08
CA PHE A 46 -63.72 30.52 34.10
C PHE A 46 -63.53 31.97 33.66
N TYR A 47 -62.64 32.65 34.37
CA TYR A 47 -62.24 34.04 34.11
C TYR A 47 -60.72 34.12 34.03
N MET A 48 -60.21 34.98 33.15
CA MET A 48 -58.80 35.34 33.08
C MET A 48 -58.69 36.84 33.41
N GLY A 49 -58.07 37.16 34.55
CA GLY A 49 -58.33 38.44 35.20
C GLY A 49 -59.83 38.60 35.49
N ASP A 50 -60.42 39.70 35.04
CA ASP A 50 -61.87 39.97 35.18
C ASP A 50 -62.69 39.53 33.95
N LYS A 51 -62.05 39.04 32.89
CA LYS A 51 -62.73 38.67 31.63
C LYS A 51 -63.24 37.23 31.71
N PHE A 52 -64.53 37.03 31.48
CA PHE A 52 -65.10 35.69 31.29
C PHE A 52 -64.56 35.06 30.00
N ILE A 53 -64.07 33.82 30.09
CA ILE A 53 -63.42 33.11 28.97
C ILE A 53 -64.15 31.82 28.56
N GLY A 54 -65.11 31.34 29.36
CA GLY A 54 -65.90 30.15 29.07
C GLY A 54 -66.37 29.46 30.34
N ASP A 55 -67.22 28.45 30.20
CA ASP A 55 -67.67 27.59 31.29
C ASP A 55 -67.54 26.11 30.92
N ALA A 56 -67.46 25.26 31.94
CA ALA A 56 -67.43 23.81 31.76
C ALA A 56 -68.20 23.10 32.88
N ASN A 57 -68.83 21.99 32.54
CA ASN A 57 -69.56 21.17 33.51
C ASN A 57 -68.60 20.23 34.25
N SER A 58 -68.86 20.02 35.54
CA SER A 58 -68.12 19.07 36.35
C SER A 58 -68.49 17.62 36.02
N ASN A 59 -67.48 16.75 35.92
CA ASN A 59 -67.63 15.30 35.81
C ASN A 59 -66.96 14.63 37.02
N GLY A 60 -67.77 14.06 37.92
CA GLY A 60 -67.26 13.38 39.13
C GLY A 60 -66.47 14.26 40.10
N GLY A 61 -66.68 15.59 40.07
CA GLY A 61 -65.95 16.58 40.87
C GLY A 61 -64.80 17.28 40.15
N VAL A 62 -64.47 16.89 38.92
CA VAL A 62 -63.41 17.52 38.11
C VAL A 62 -64.03 18.39 37.01
N VAL A 63 -63.43 19.55 36.76
CA VAL A 63 -63.83 20.48 35.70
C VAL A 63 -62.64 20.71 34.77
N PHE A 64 -62.83 20.45 33.49
CA PHE A 64 -61.86 20.73 32.42
C PHE A 64 -62.49 21.69 31.41
N MET A 65 -61.78 22.76 31.07
CA MET A 65 -62.21 23.73 30.06
C MET A 65 -61.13 23.90 29.00
N GLU A 66 -61.52 23.81 27.74
CA GLU A 66 -60.65 24.03 26.59
C GLU A 66 -60.76 25.50 26.13
N TYR A 67 -59.66 26.23 26.27
CA TYR A 67 -59.58 27.62 25.85
C TYR A 67 -58.88 27.76 24.50
N TYR A 68 -59.60 28.26 23.51
CA TYR A 68 -59.12 28.42 22.13
C TYR A 68 -58.61 29.84 21.81
N GLY A 69 -58.31 30.66 22.83
CA GLY A 69 -57.79 32.00 22.63
C GLY A 69 -56.27 32.03 22.47
N ASN A 70 -55.78 32.96 21.65
CA ASN A 70 -54.35 33.17 21.47
C ASN A 70 -53.77 33.87 22.70
N LEU A 71 -52.89 33.17 23.42
CA LEU A 71 -52.17 33.71 24.58
C LEU A 71 -50.71 33.93 24.20
N THR A 72 -50.17 35.08 24.59
CA THR A 72 -48.73 35.36 24.49
C THR A 72 -47.99 34.75 25.70
N ALA A 73 -46.67 34.53 25.58
CA ALA A 73 -45.87 34.05 26.69
C ALA A 73 -45.97 35.02 27.89
N GLY A 74 -46.26 34.48 29.06
CA GLY A 74 -46.56 35.26 30.25
C GLY A 74 -47.36 34.48 31.29
N GLU A 75 -47.69 35.15 32.38
CA GLU A 75 -48.43 34.58 33.50
C GLU A 75 -49.84 35.18 33.59
N TYR A 76 -50.85 34.30 33.60
CA TYR A 76 -52.26 34.67 33.59
C TYR A 76 -52.92 34.18 34.88
N LYS A 77 -53.54 35.09 35.62
CA LYS A 77 -54.40 34.73 36.77
C LYS A 77 -55.73 34.20 36.24
N VAL A 78 -56.02 32.95 36.56
CA VAL A 78 -57.27 32.27 36.18
C VAL A 78 -58.12 32.07 37.43
N LYS A 79 -59.40 32.41 37.34
CA LYS A 79 -60.38 32.22 38.41
C LYS A 79 -61.51 31.31 37.92
N ALA A 80 -61.83 30.29 38.70
CA ALA A 80 -62.98 29.42 38.48
C ALA A 80 -64.06 29.74 39.51
N VAL A 81 -65.30 29.89 39.07
CA VAL A 81 -66.45 30.29 39.90
C VAL A 81 -67.62 29.35 39.67
N PHE A 82 -68.01 28.65 40.72
CA PHE A 82 -69.26 27.90 40.79
C PHE A 82 -70.29 28.74 41.55
N SER A 83 -71.38 29.11 40.90
CA SER A 83 -72.42 29.97 41.50
C SER A 83 -73.31 29.24 42.52
N GLY A 84 -73.08 27.94 42.75
CA GLY A 84 -73.97 27.07 43.51
C GLY A 84 -75.09 26.48 42.65
N ASN A 85 -75.79 25.49 43.19
CA ASN A 85 -76.98 24.91 42.57
C ASN A 85 -78.05 24.63 43.64
N ALA A 86 -79.04 23.78 43.37
CA ALA A 86 -80.07 23.44 44.36
C ALA A 86 -79.50 22.73 45.61
N GLN A 87 -78.37 22.02 45.47
CA GLN A 87 -77.78 21.16 46.49
C GLN A 87 -76.54 21.76 47.17
N PHE A 88 -75.78 22.60 46.46
CA PHE A 88 -74.48 23.09 46.89
C PHE A 88 -74.41 24.62 46.88
N ASN A 89 -73.70 25.19 47.85
CA ASN A 89 -73.38 26.62 47.91
C ASN A 89 -72.35 27.02 46.84
N ASN A 90 -72.13 28.33 46.67
CA ASN A 90 -71.12 28.83 45.75
C ASN A 90 -69.70 28.49 46.22
N ALA A 91 -68.79 28.36 45.28
CA ALA A 91 -67.38 28.14 45.55
C ALA A 91 -66.52 28.82 44.48
N SER A 92 -65.32 29.25 44.83
CA SER A 92 -64.38 29.80 43.85
C SER A 92 -62.95 29.44 44.18
N ALA A 93 -62.12 29.41 43.15
CA ALA A 93 -60.69 29.15 43.24
C ALA A 93 -59.94 30.07 42.27
N SER A 94 -58.66 30.29 42.53
CA SER A 94 -57.77 30.97 41.61
C SER A 94 -56.46 30.21 41.48
N GLY A 95 -55.94 30.16 40.27
CA GLY A 95 -54.66 29.55 39.93
C GLY A 95 -53.90 30.41 38.92
N MET A 96 -52.65 30.03 38.67
CA MET A 96 -51.81 30.66 37.65
C MET A 96 -51.74 29.76 36.42
N LEU A 97 -51.94 30.33 35.24
CA LEU A 97 -51.60 29.73 33.97
C LEU A 97 -50.33 30.41 33.46
N LYS A 98 -49.25 29.65 33.32
CA LYS A 98 -47.99 30.12 32.74
C LYS A 98 -47.89 29.65 31.30
N ILE A 99 -47.90 30.61 30.38
CA ILE A 99 -47.59 30.40 28.97
C ILE A 99 -46.10 30.62 28.79
N PHE A 100 -45.36 29.57 28.44
CA PHE A 100 -43.91 29.66 28.26
C PHE A 100 -43.52 29.58 26.78
N LYS A 101 -42.37 30.18 26.44
CA LYS A 101 -41.79 30.07 25.10
C LYS A 101 -41.31 28.64 24.88
N ARG A 102 -41.29 28.20 23.63
CA ARG A 102 -40.82 26.87 23.26
C ARG A 102 -39.30 26.82 23.30
N ASN A 103 -38.78 25.71 23.84
CA ASN A 103 -37.35 25.42 23.84
C ASN A 103 -36.86 25.16 22.41
N ILE A 104 -35.65 25.64 22.10
CA ILE A 104 -34.98 25.41 20.83
C ILE A 104 -33.50 25.15 21.09
N VAL A 105 -32.92 24.20 20.37
CA VAL A 105 -31.52 23.84 20.51
C VAL A 105 -30.77 24.28 19.26
N LEU A 106 -29.63 24.95 19.44
CA LEU A 106 -28.69 25.26 18.37
C LEU A 106 -27.53 24.27 18.43
N ASP A 107 -27.07 23.83 17.27
CA ASP A 107 -25.89 22.97 17.13
C ASP A 107 -24.94 23.54 16.06
N ILE A 108 -23.64 23.32 16.23
CA ILE A 108 -22.59 23.79 15.31
C ILE A 108 -21.82 22.60 14.74
N GLY A 109 -21.86 22.48 13.42
CA GLY A 109 -21.11 21.54 12.60
C GLY A 109 -19.99 22.22 11.83
N PHE A 110 -18.96 21.46 11.51
CA PHE A 110 -17.85 21.90 10.67
C PHE A 110 -17.74 20.97 9.46
N GLU A 111 -17.36 21.54 8.34
CA GLU A 111 -16.95 20.78 7.17
C GLU A 111 -15.69 21.42 6.57
N PRO A 112 -14.53 20.73 6.62
CA PRO A 112 -14.29 19.43 7.27
C PRO A 112 -14.33 19.50 8.81
N ASP A 113 -14.63 18.39 9.49
CA ASP A 113 -14.78 18.32 10.95
C ASP A 113 -13.55 17.75 11.70
N GLU A 114 -12.63 17.08 11.00
CA GLU A 114 -11.45 16.47 11.63
C GLU A 114 -10.20 17.36 11.59
N ARG A 115 -9.90 17.94 10.42
CA ARG A 115 -8.61 18.59 10.15
C ARG A 115 -8.76 19.74 9.17
N ILE A 116 -8.16 20.87 9.53
CA ILE A 116 -8.09 22.04 8.66
C ILE A 116 -6.72 22.68 8.73
N TYR A 117 -6.19 23.11 7.58
CA TYR A 117 -4.88 23.73 7.48
C TYR A 117 -4.98 25.24 7.28
N PHE A 118 -3.92 25.94 7.67
CA PHE A 118 -3.73 27.36 7.38
C PHE A 118 -3.91 27.62 5.88
N LYS A 119 -4.82 28.54 5.53
CA LYS A 119 -5.32 28.88 4.17
C LYS A 119 -6.43 28.00 3.59
N ASP A 120 -6.90 26.99 4.29
CA ASP A 120 -8.17 26.36 3.94
C ASP A 120 -9.36 27.26 4.25
N SER A 121 -10.48 26.93 3.61
CA SER A 121 -11.79 27.44 3.98
C SER A 121 -12.49 26.45 4.90
N LEU A 122 -13.13 26.96 5.95
CA LEU A 122 -13.99 26.17 6.83
C LEU A 122 -15.45 26.50 6.53
N ASN A 123 -16.26 25.49 6.24
CA ASN A 123 -17.71 25.67 6.26
C ASN A 123 -18.21 25.37 7.68
N VAL A 124 -19.00 26.29 8.22
CA VAL A 124 -19.66 26.18 9.51
C VAL A 124 -21.15 26.04 9.26
N LYS A 125 -21.74 24.95 9.76
CA LYS A 125 -23.18 24.69 9.67
C LYS A 125 -23.80 24.93 11.05
N ALA A 126 -24.70 25.90 11.16
CA ALA A 126 -25.48 26.15 12.36
C ALA A 126 -26.88 25.57 12.18
N GLN A 127 -27.27 24.57 12.98
CA GLN A 127 -28.54 23.85 12.85
C GLN A 127 -29.43 24.11 14.07
N LEU A 128 -30.66 24.57 13.82
CA LEU A 128 -31.70 24.67 14.82
C LEU A 128 -32.51 23.38 14.90
N LYS A 129 -32.78 22.92 16.11
CA LYS A 129 -33.65 21.78 16.42
C LYS A 129 -34.74 22.25 17.37
N VAL A 130 -36.00 22.13 16.93
CA VAL A 130 -37.18 22.42 17.75
C VAL A 130 -37.67 21.09 18.32
N GLU A 131 -37.88 21.03 19.64
CA GLU A 131 -38.34 19.80 20.31
C GLU A 131 -39.84 19.57 20.05
N GLY A 132 -40.18 18.42 19.47
CA GLY A 132 -41.58 17.98 19.33
C GLY A 132 -42.30 18.32 18.01
N GLU A 133 -41.59 18.76 16.96
CA GLU A 133 -42.21 19.18 15.69
C GLU A 133 -41.57 18.57 14.43
N GLU A 134 -42.35 18.50 13.34
CA GLU A 134 -41.91 18.12 12.00
C GLU A 134 -41.23 19.30 11.25
N GLU A 135 -40.55 18.99 10.14
CA GLU A 135 -39.70 19.90 9.34
C GLU A 135 -40.40 21.21 8.90
N GLY A 136 -39.71 22.36 9.03
CA GLY A 136 -40.09 23.63 8.38
C GLY A 136 -40.38 24.84 9.28
N GLU A 137 -40.67 24.66 10.58
CA GLU A 137 -40.99 25.80 11.49
C GLU A 137 -39.78 26.68 11.87
N CYS A 138 -38.59 26.10 11.74
CA CYS A 138 -37.31 26.73 12.04
C CYS A 138 -36.68 27.42 10.82
N ALA A 139 -37.41 27.61 9.71
CA ALA A 139 -36.97 28.41 8.58
C ALA A 139 -36.99 29.92 8.90
N ASN A 140 -36.15 30.67 8.18
CA ASN A 140 -36.02 32.13 8.25
C ASN A 140 -35.72 32.68 9.66
N LYS A 141 -35.03 31.90 10.50
CA LYS A 141 -34.54 32.35 11.81
C LYS A 141 -33.13 32.92 11.65
N GLU A 142 -32.89 34.09 12.22
CA GLU A 142 -31.59 34.75 12.16
C GLU A 142 -30.61 34.12 13.15
N ILE A 143 -29.52 33.57 12.63
CA ILE A 143 -28.38 33.10 13.40
C ILE A 143 -27.23 34.10 13.26
N LEU A 144 -26.64 34.47 14.38
CA LEU A 144 -25.43 35.28 14.48
C LEU A 144 -24.25 34.33 14.68
N LEU A 145 -23.17 34.54 13.95
CA LEU A 145 -21.92 33.78 14.10
C LEU A 145 -20.83 34.69 14.65
N TYR A 146 -20.09 34.17 15.63
CA TYR A 146 -18.91 34.79 16.21
C TYR A 146 -17.72 33.84 16.06
N VAL A 147 -16.56 34.40 15.76
CA VAL A 147 -15.28 33.69 15.63
C VAL A 147 -14.28 34.38 16.55
N ASP A 148 -13.71 33.64 17.50
CA ASP A 148 -12.85 34.16 18.58
C ASP A 148 -13.43 35.42 19.25
N ASP A 149 -14.68 35.31 19.71
CA ASP A 149 -15.47 36.37 20.35
C ASP A 149 -15.79 37.60 19.47
N LYS A 150 -15.42 37.59 18.18
CA LYS A 150 -15.71 38.67 17.25
C LYS A 150 -16.89 38.31 16.35
N PHE A 151 -17.83 39.23 16.21
CA PHE A 151 -18.94 39.06 15.27
C PHE A 151 -18.41 38.86 13.85
N PHE A 152 -18.72 37.71 13.26
CA PHE A 152 -18.35 37.36 11.89
C PHE A 152 -19.43 37.77 10.91
N GLY A 153 -20.68 37.43 11.21
CA GLY A 153 -21.80 37.69 10.32
C GLY A 153 -23.11 37.10 10.85
N LYS A 154 -24.17 37.30 10.08
CA LYS A 154 -25.49 36.75 10.37
C LYS A 154 -26.14 36.24 9.10
N ASN A 155 -26.96 35.21 9.21
CA ASN A 155 -27.67 34.64 8.08
C ASN A 155 -28.95 33.93 8.55
N LEU A 156 -29.87 33.65 7.64
CA LEU A 156 -31.16 33.03 7.93
C LEU A 156 -31.11 31.52 7.70
N THR A 157 -31.77 30.75 8.57
CA THR A 157 -31.99 29.32 8.35
C THR A 157 -32.87 29.05 7.13
N ASN A 158 -32.57 27.97 6.42
CA ASN A 158 -33.36 27.45 5.31
C ASN A 158 -34.53 26.57 5.81
N ASP A 159 -35.28 25.97 4.87
CA ASP A 159 -36.41 25.07 5.17
C ASP A 159 -35.98 23.78 5.89
N GLU A 160 -34.70 23.40 5.80
CA GLU A 160 -34.07 22.30 6.53
C GLU A 160 -33.49 22.72 7.90
N CYS A 161 -33.83 23.94 8.35
CA CYS A 161 -33.49 24.48 9.66
C CYS A 161 -32.00 24.64 9.95
N PHE A 162 -31.19 24.85 8.93
CA PHE A 162 -29.79 25.21 9.12
C PHE A 162 -29.37 26.41 8.28
N VAL A 163 -28.21 26.95 8.62
CA VAL A 163 -27.55 27.99 7.86
C VAL A 163 -26.05 27.74 7.80
N GLU A 164 -25.42 28.15 6.70
CA GLU A 164 -24.00 27.96 6.46
C GLU A 164 -23.25 29.28 6.42
N PHE A 165 -22.01 29.23 6.91
CA PHE A 165 -21.02 30.30 6.84
C PHE A 165 -19.70 29.73 6.32
N THR A 166 -19.01 30.46 5.46
CA THR A 166 -17.67 30.07 4.98
C THR A 166 -16.62 31.00 5.55
N LEU A 167 -15.77 30.48 6.43
CA LEU A 167 -14.60 31.18 6.95
C LEU A 167 -13.42 30.99 5.99
N LYS A 168 -12.66 32.06 5.72
CA LYS A 168 -11.43 32.04 4.91
C LYS A 168 -10.32 32.77 5.65
N ASN A 169 -9.06 32.54 5.26
CA ASN A 169 -7.88 33.18 5.86
C ASN A 169 -7.78 32.93 7.38
N LEU A 170 -7.99 31.69 7.78
CA LEU A 170 -7.94 31.27 9.19
C LEU A 170 -6.55 31.52 9.80
N SER A 171 -6.52 31.91 11.07
CA SER A 171 -5.29 31.97 11.86
C SER A 171 -4.99 30.59 12.44
N THR A 172 -3.71 30.29 12.65
CA THR A 172 -3.26 29.01 13.22
C THR A 172 -3.55 28.92 14.70
N GLY A 173 -3.87 27.73 15.20
CA GLY A 173 -4.21 27.48 16.59
C GLY A 173 -5.67 27.03 16.76
N GLU A 174 -6.16 27.02 17.99
CA GLU A 174 -7.56 26.70 18.29
C GLU A 174 -8.46 27.86 17.83
N LEU A 175 -9.41 27.57 16.93
CA LEU A 175 -10.42 28.50 16.44
C LEU A 175 -11.73 28.24 17.20
N ASN A 176 -12.22 29.24 17.94
CA ASN A 176 -13.50 29.17 18.64
C ASN A 176 -14.62 29.72 17.75
N VAL A 177 -15.69 28.94 17.54
CA VAL A 177 -16.84 29.35 16.75
C VAL A 177 -18.11 29.23 17.59
N MET A 178 -18.81 30.35 17.76
CA MET A 178 -20.06 30.43 18.50
C MET A 178 -21.20 30.84 17.57
N GLY A 179 -22.28 30.07 17.55
CA GLY A 179 -23.55 30.45 16.96
C GLY A 179 -24.53 30.94 18.02
N GLU A 180 -25.35 31.92 17.67
CA GLU A 180 -26.35 32.49 18.56
C GLU A 180 -27.67 32.75 17.81
N TYR A 181 -28.77 32.28 18.38
CA TYR A 181 -30.15 32.60 18.04
C TYR A 181 -30.76 33.40 19.19
N LYS A 182 -31.22 34.63 18.93
CA LYS A 182 -31.74 35.54 19.98
C LYS A 182 -33.17 35.23 20.46
N GLY A 183 -33.77 34.14 19.98
CA GLY A 183 -35.17 33.83 20.26
C GLY A 183 -36.14 34.77 19.55
N ASN A 184 -37.43 34.59 19.82
CA ASN A 184 -38.48 35.52 19.43
C ASN A 184 -39.66 35.43 20.42
N GLU A 185 -40.86 35.88 20.06
CA GLU A 185 -42.04 35.80 20.93
C GLU A 185 -42.48 34.35 21.22
N ILE A 186 -42.12 33.42 20.33
CA ILE A 186 -42.51 32.01 20.37
C ILE A 186 -41.41 31.13 20.98
N TYR A 187 -40.16 31.37 20.60
CA TYR A 187 -39.01 30.54 20.92
C TYR A 187 -38.03 31.23 21.87
N GLU A 188 -37.44 30.45 22.76
CA GLU A 188 -36.34 30.91 23.62
C GLU A 188 -35.07 31.19 22.79
N ASP A 189 -34.13 31.91 23.40
CA ASP A 189 -32.80 32.08 22.84
C ASP A 189 -31.98 30.79 22.95
N ALA A 190 -31.04 30.59 22.03
CA ALA A 190 -30.17 29.43 22.02
C ALA A 190 -28.78 29.83 21.52
N ASN A 191 -27.75 29.21 22.09
CA ASN A 191 -26.38 29.38 21.62
C ASN A 191 -25.67 28.03 21.63
N ALA A 192 -24.62 27.92 20.82
CA ALA A 192 -23.75 26.76 20.77
C ALA A 192 -22.34 27.20 20.41
N THR A 193 -21.35 26.54 21.00
CA THR A 193 -19.94 26.82 20.78
C THR A 193 -19.22 25.55 20.40
N LYS A 194 -18.32 25.62 19.42
CA LYS A 194 -17.46 24.52 19.01
C LYS A 194 -16.08 25.03 18.62
N ASN A 195 -15.06 24.23 18.91
CA ASN A 195 -13.67 24.55 18.61
C ASN A 195 -13.11 23.61 17.54
N ILE A 196 -12.20 24.11 16.72
CA ILE A 196 -11.42 23.31 15.76
C ILE A 196 -9.98 23.80 15.73
N GLU A 197 -9.01 22.88 15.66
CA GLU A 197 -7.60 23.23 15.53
C GLU A 197 -7.23 23.51 14.07
N VAL A 198 -6.69 24.71 13.81
CA VAL A 198 -6.14 25.11 12.51
C VAL A 198 -4.63 24.87 12.49
N ILE A 199 -4.21 23.86 11.74
CA ILE A 199 -2.82 23.42 11.68
C ILE A 199 -2.00 24.35 10.79
N SER A 200 -0.81 24.74 11.27
CA SER A 200 0.03 25.76 10.62
C SER A 200 0.64 25.37 9.27
N ARG A 201 1.00 24.09 9.08
CA ARG A 201 1.70 23.64 7.89
C ARG A 201 0.98 22.46 7.26
N MET A 202 0.86 22.51 5.93
CA MET A 202 0.25 21.46 5.13
C MET A 202 1.28 20.35 4.85
N PRO A 203 0.93 19.07 5.00
CA PRO A 203 1.81 17.97 4.67
C PRO A 203 2.00 17.89 3.15
N VAL A 204 3.17 17.37 2.76
CA VAL A 204 3.59 17.23 1.36
C VAL A 204 4.16 15.84 1.09
N GLU A 205 4.08 15.41 -0.16
CA GLU A 205 4.69 14.17 -0.64
C GLU A 205 5.64 14.47 -1.79
N ILE A 206 6.83 13.85 -1.76
CA ILE A 206 7.86 13.96 -2.81
C ILE A 206 7.80 12.73 -3.69
N PHE A 207 7.68 12.95 -5.00
CA PHE A 207 7.68 11.92 -6.04
C PHE A 207 8.98 11.98 -6.82
N ALA A 208 9.78 10.91 -6.74
CA ALA A 208 11.00 10.74 -7.51
C ALA A 208 11.37 9.26 -7.64
N ASP A 209 12.00 8.93 -8.77
CA ASP A 209 12.35 7.55 -9.11
C ASP A 209 13.84 7.28 -8.94
N SER A 210 14.15 6.05 -8.52
CA SER A 210 15.50 5.51 -8.54
C SER A 210 15.98 5.26 -9.97
N LYS A 211 17.30 5.29 -10.20
CA LYS A 211 17.90 5.15 -11.54
C LYS A 211 18.99 4.10 -11.58
N GLU A 212 19.08 3.39 -12.70
CA GLU A 212 20.18 2.49 -13.07
C GLU A 212 20.94 3.14 -14.24
N VAL A 213 22.26 3.23 -14.15
CA VAL A 213 23.14 3.86 -15.13
C VAL A 213 24.45 3.07 -15.30
N GLU A 214 25.15 3.27 -16.40
CA GLU A 214 26.46 2.65 -16.64
C GLU A 214 27.60 3.67 -16.39
N PRO A 215 28.83 3.25 -16.02
CA PRO A 215 29.95 4.18 -15.79
C PRO A 215 30.33 5.08 -16.98
N LYS A 216 29.93 4.69 -18.21
CA LYS A 216 30.10 5.51 -19.42
C LYS A 216 29.21 6.76 -19.42
N ASP A 217 28.13 6.75 -18.65
CA ASP A 217 27.24 7.88 -18.47
C ASP A 217 27.91 8.86 -17.50
N LYS A 218 28.26 10.05 -17.99
CA LYS A 218 28.89 11.08 -17.13
C LYS A 218 27.90 11.71 -16.15
N ASN A 219 26.61 11.67 -16.50
CA ASN A 219 25.54 12.31 -15.76
C ASN A 219 24.34 11.37 -15.61
N VAL A 220 23.60 11.51 -14.52
CA VAL A 220 22.27 10.91 -14.32
C VAL A 220 21.23 12.01 -14.10
N THR A 221 20.07 11.83 -14.73
CA THR A 221 18.92 12.74 -14.57
C THR A 221 17.88 12.13 -13.64
N ILE A 222 17.54 12.85 -12.57
CA ILE A 222 16.52 12.45 -11.59
C ILE A 222 15.36 13.41 -11.67
N SER A 223 14.18 12.94 -12.06
CA SER A 223 12.96 13.72 -12.02
C SER A 223 12.39 13.70 -10.61
N ALA A 224 12.03 14.88 -10.10
CA ALA A 224 11.41 15.05 -8.80
C ALA A 224 10.27 16.07 -8.88
N SER A 225 9.19 15.79 -8.17
CA SER A 225 8.06 16.71 -8.02
C SER A 225 7.45 16.58 -6.64
N MET A 226 6.63 17.55 -6.25
CA MET A 226 5.93 17.55 -4.98
C MET A 226 4.45 17.82 -5.16
N LYS A 227 3.65 17.23 -4.28
CA LYS A 227 2.24 17.58 -4.14
C LYS A 227 1.87 17.82 -2.68
N ASP A 228 0.85 18.64 -2.47
CA ASP A 228 0.23 18.78 -1.15
C ASP A 228 -0.81 17.69 -0.89
N TYR A 229 -1.36 17.67 0.33
CA TYR A 229 -2.46 16.79 0.74
C TYR A 229 -3.76 16.91 -0.08
N LYS A 230 -3.89 17.93 -0.95
CA LYS A 230 -4.98 18.09 -1.92
C LYS A 230 -4.57 17.66 -3.33
N GLU A 231 -3.45 16.94 -3.46
CA GLU A 231 -2.88 16.47 -4.72
C GLU A 231 -2.48 17.61 -5.71
N ARG A 232 -2.34 18.85 -5.22
CA ARG A 232 -1.94 19.99 -6.04
C ARG A 232 -0.43 20.03 -6.15
N GLY A 233 0.08 20.27 -7.36
CA GLY A 233 1.52 20.40 -7.60
C GLY A 233 2.12 21.59 -6.86
N ILE A 234 3.24 21.35 -6.19
CA ILE A 234 3.99 22.34 -5.41
C ILE A 234 5.30 22.67 -6.14
N ASN A 235 5.53 23.95 -6.42
CA ASN A 235 6.74 24.45 -7.08
C ASN A 235 7.64 25.17 -6.08
N TYR A 236 8.38 24.41 -5.27
CA TYR A 236 9.42 24.93 -4.38
C TYR A 236 10.74 24.21 -4.64
N GLY A 237 11.83 24.81 -4.14
CA GLY A 237 13.16 24.25 -4.32
C GLY A 237 13.33 22.91 -3.60
N LEU A 238 13.93 21.95 -4.29
CA LEU A 238 14.32 20.65 -3.76
C LEU A 238 15.84 20.53 -3.74
N LYS A 239 16.37 19.79 -2.78
CA LYS A 239 17.80 19.50 -2.66
C LYS A 239 18.03 18.01 -2.78
N VAL A 240 19.16 17.62 -3.37
CA VAL A 240 19.64 16.23 -3.31
C VAL A 240 20.85 16.18 -2.41
N THR A 241 20.81 15.31 -1.41
CA THR A 241 21.95 15.01 -0.55
C THR A 241 22.48 13.62 -0.80
N TYR A 242 23.81 13.50 -0.77
CA TYR A 242 24.54 12.24 -0.84
C TYR A 242 25.59 12.23 0.28
N ASN A 243 25.58 11.18 1.12
CA ASN A 243 26.40 11.09 2.34
C ASN A 243 26.30 12.33 3.25
N GLY A 244 25.10 12.89 3.40
CA GLY A 244 24.83 14.09 4.21
C GLY A 244 25.20 15.42 3.56
N ASN A 245 25.88 15.43 2.41
CA ASN A 245 26.26 16.66 1.71
C ASN A 245 25.26 16.98 0.60
N VAL A 246 24.87 18.25 0.46
CA VAL A 246 24.07 18.71 -0.68
C VAL A 246 24.92 18.66 -1.95
N ILE A 247 24.51 17.87 -2.93
CA ILE A 247 25.22 17.71 -4.20
C ILE A 247 24.51 18.37 -5.38
N ALA A 248 23.22 18.69 -5.24
CA ALA A 248 22.46 19.46 -6.22
C ALA A 248 21.28 20.16 -5.55
N SER A 249 20.79 21.23 -6.18
CA SER A 249 19.61 21.97 -5.76
C SER A 249 18.84 22.44 -7.00
N LEU A 250 17.51 22.42 -6.92
CA LEU A 250 16.63 22.98 -7.95
C LEU A 250 15.93 24.22 -7.41
N THR A 251 15.72 25.17 -8.30
CA THR A 251 14.74 26.25 -8.12
C THR A 251 13.35 25.76 -8.52
N SER A 252 12.31 26.50 -8.12
CA SER A 252 10.89 26.16 -8.33
C SER A 252 10.46 25.91 -9.78
N GLU A 253 11.28 26.26 -10.77
CA GLU A 253 10.99 26.11 -12.20
C GLU A 253 11.46 24.77 -12.78
N ASN A 254 12.44 24.12 -12.13
CA ASN A 254 13.06 22.90 -12.65
C ASN A 254 12.54 21.66 -11.90
N LYS A 255 12.18 20.62 -12.67
CA LYS A 255 11.69 19.33 -12.13
C LYS A 255 12.73 18.21 -12.18
N THR A 256 13.94 18.50 -12.63
CA THR A 256 14.97 17.48 -12.90
C THR A 256 16.32 17.89 -12.33
N PHE A 257 16.92 17.02 -11.52
CA PHE A 257 18.32 17.12 -11.12
C PHE A 257 19.19 16.45 -12.17
N VAL A 258 20.28 17.12 -12.56
CA VAL A 258 21.35 16.50 -13.38
C VAL A 258 22.58 16.36 -12.48
N LEU A 259 22.90 15.13 -12.10
CA LEU A 259 24.02 14.82 -11.21
C LEU A 259 25.20 14.34 -12.03
N ASN A 260 26.40 14.90 -11.78
CA ASN A 260 27.64 14.38 -12.33
C ASN A 260 28.09 13.16 -11.52
N ILE A 261 28.20 12.01 -12.17
CA ILE A 261 28.56 10.72 -11.57
C ILE A 261 29.92 10.21 -12.05
N SER A 262 30.69 11.05 -12.75
CA SER A 262 31.97 10.64 -13.37
C SER A 262 33.00 10.09 -12.37
N ASN A 263 32.90 10.48 -11.09
CA ASN A 263 33.79 10.03 -10.02
C ASN A 263 33.13 9.04 -9.05
N TRP A 264 31.91 8.58 -9.33
CA TRP A 264 31.22 7.63 -8.48
C TRP A 264 31.69 6.21 -8.81
N THR A 265 31.84 5.39 -7.78
CA THR A 265 32.24 3.99 -7.94
C THR A 265 31.07 3.13 -8.41
N LEU A 266 31.33 1.92 -8.88
CA LEU A 266 30.25 0.94 -9.08
C LEU A 266 29.51 0.66 -7.76
N GLY A 267 28.21 0.39 -7.86
CA GLY A 267 27.36 0.02 -6.73
C GLY A 267 26.08 0.83 -6.60
N THR A 268 25.34 0.52 -5.53
CA THR A 268 24.14 1.26 -5.12
C THR A 268 24.54 2.47 -4.28
N HIS A 269 24.17 3.68 -4.74
CA HIS A 269 24.32 4.95 -4.02
C HIS A 269 22.96 5.40 -3.49
N HIS A 270 22.85 5.55 -2.17
CA HIS A 270 21.64 6.05 -1.51
C HIS A 270 21.65 7.57 -1.44
N LEU A 271 20.60 8.18 -1.97
CA LEU A 271 20.42 9.63 -2.01
C LEU A 271 19.13 10.00 -1.30
N GLN A 272 19.07 11.24 -0.82
CA GLN A 272 17.85 11.83 -0.27
C GLN A 272 17.48 13.07 -1.06
N ILE A 273 16.22 13.13 -1.48
CA ILE A 273 15.62 14.36 -1.98
C ILE A 273 14.92 15.03 -0.80
N ILE A 274 15.30 16.27 -0.51
CA ILE A 274 14.88 17.00 0.68
C ILE A 274 14.16 18.27 0.25
N PHE A 275 13.01 18.49 0.90
CA PHE A 275 12.33 19.76 0.98
C PHE A 275 12.41 20.26 2.43
N ASP A 276 13.00 21.44 2.63
CA ASP A 276 13.23 22.01 3.97
C ASP A 276 11.94 22.52 4.64
N GLY A 277 10.82 22.49 3.93
CA GLY A 277 9.57 23.10 4.38
C GLY A 277 9.52 24.61 4.14
N THR A 278 8.36 25.20 4.39
CA THR A 278 8.14 26.64 4.40
C THR A 278 7.27 27.05 5.58
N GLU A 279 6.89 28.32 5.65
CA GLU A 279 5.85 28.79 6.57
C GLU A 279 4.47 28.14 6.30
N ILE A 280 4.26 27.57 5.12
CA ILE A 280 2.98 27.01 4.65
C ILE A 280 3.03 25.47 4.56
N TYR A 281 4.18 24.88 4.29
CA TYR A 281 4.32 23.44 4.04
C TYR A 281 5.33 22.79 4.99
N GLU A 282 5.05 21.57 5.40
CA GLU A 282 5.95 20.77 6.22
C GLU A 282 7.22 20.38 5.45
N ASN A 283 8.30 20.11 6.19
CA ASN A 283 9.49 19.52 5.59
C ASN A 283 9.23 18.06 5.22
N LYS A 284 9.97 17.54 4.23
CA LYS A 284 9.84 16.16 3.78
C LYS A 284 11.13 15.69 3.13
N SER A 285 11.41 14.41 3.27
CA SER A 285 12.49 13.75 2.54
C SER A 285 12.00 12.48 1.85
N LYS A 286 12.64 12.13 0.74
CA LYS A 286 12.43 10.87 0.02
C LYS A 286 13.77 10.22 -0.27
N ASP A 287 13.93 8.98 0.19
CA ASP A 287 15.07 8.14 -0.20
C ASP A 287 14.88 7.62 -1.62
N ILE A 288 15.95 7.69 -2.40
CA ILE A 288 16.06 7.10 -3.73
C ILE A 288 17.44 6.43 -3.88
N VAL A 289 17.60 5.59 -4.90
CA VAL A 289 18.89 4.99 -5.23
C VAL A 289 19.33 5.33 -6.65
N VAL A 290 20.63 5.53 -6.81
CA VAL A 290 21.31 5.52 -8.12
C VAL A 290 22.23 4.32 -8.13
N GLN A 291 21.95 3.36 -9.01
CA GLN A 291 22.76 2.16 -9.22
C GLN A 291 23.69 2.37 -10.40
N ILE A 292 25.00 2.34 -10.15
CA ILE A 292 26.03 2.39 -11.17
C ILE A 292 26.52 0.97 -11.41
N ILE A 293 26.20 0.41 -12.57
CA ILE A 293 26.48 -0.98 -12.89
C ILE A 293 27.16 -1.14 -14.25
N ASN A 294 27.99 -2.15 -14.39
CA ASN A 294 28.42 -2.64 -15.69
C ASN A 294 27.42 -3.66 -16.23
N LYS A 295 27.24 -3.66 -17.55
CA LYS A 295 26.43 -4.66 -18.26
C LYS A 295 27.31 -5.47 -19.19
N TYR A 296 27.21 -6.78 -19.08
CA TYR A 296 27.93 -7.74 -19.92
C TYR A 296 26.95 -8.73 -20.55
N ASN A 297 27.37 -9.32 -21.65
CA ASN A 297 26.76 -10.52 -22.20
C ASN A 297 27.86 -11.57 -22.37
N LEU A 298 27.85 -12.61 -21.54
CA LEU A 298 28.80 -13.70 -21.60
C LEU A 298 28.06 -14.97 -21.97
N SER A 299 28.44 -15.61 -23.07
CA SER A 299 27.80 -16.85 -23.54
C SER A 299 26.26 -16.75 -23.64
N GLY A 300 25.71 -15.58 -23.97
CA GLY A 300 24.26 -15.36 -24.10
C GLY A 300 23.54 -14.95 -22.80
N VAL A 301 24.25 -14.90 -21.66
CA VAL A 301 23.69 -14.52 -20.36
C VAL A 301 23.89 -13.04 -20.10
N GLU A 302 22.80 -12.31 -19.83
CA GLU A 302 22.84 -10.90 -19.42
C GLU A 302 23.37 -10.80 -17.98
N ILE A 303 24.48 -10.08 -17.79
CA ILE A 303 25.09 -9.88 -16.48
C ILE A 303 25.06 -8.40 -16.13
N LYS A 304 24.47 -8.07 -14.99
CA LYS A 304 24.52 -6.75 -14.36
C LYS A 304 25.44 -6.81 -13.14
N ALA A 305 26.45 -5.97 -13.07
CA ALA A 305 27.44 -6.02 -11.99
C ALA A 305 27.67 -4.66 -11.33
N GLU A 306 27.47 -4.61 -10.02
CA GLU A 306 27.85 -3.51 -9.11
C GLU A 306 29.32 -3.59 -8.68
N ILE A 307 30.03 -4.61 -9.14
CA ILE A 307 31.45 -4.83 -8.87
C ILE A 307 32.17 -5.21 -10.18
N PRO A 308 33.47 -4.91 -10.30
CA PRO A 308 34.29 -5.46 -11.37
C PRO A 308 34.26 -7.00 -11.36
N LEU A 309 34.19 -7.65 -12.51
CA LEU A 309 34.09 -9.12 -12.61
C LEU A 309 35.33 -9.82 -12.04
N GLU A 310 36.48 -9.15 -12.06
CA GLU A 310 37.74 -9.64 -11.48
C GLU A 310 37.60 -9.90 -9.98
N GLN A 311 36.68 -9.19 -9.30
CA GLN A 311 36.41 -9.43 -7.89
C GLN A 311 35.64 -10.74 -7.64
N ILE A 312 35.09 -11.39 -8.65
CA ILE A 312 34.41 -12.70 -8.49
C ILE A 312 35.39 -13.87 -8.69
N VAL A 313 36.53 -13.63 -9.33
CA VAL A 313 37.53 -14.66 -9.61
C VAL A 313 38.04 -15.27 -8.30
N ASN A 314 37.99 -16.60 -8.23
CA ASN A 314 38.38 -17.48 -7.12
C ASN A 314 37.74 -17.13 -5.77
N LYS A 315 36.64 -16.37 -5.74
CA LYS A 315 35.88 -16.18 -4.51
C LYS A 315 35.26 -17.50 -4.07
N LYS A 316 35.42 -17.82 -2.78
CA LYS A 316 34.59 -18.83 -2.11
C LYS A 316 33.15 -18.36 -2.09
N ILE A 317 32.21 -19.28 -2.30
CA ILE A 317 30.80 -18.96 -2.45
C ILE A 317 29.93 -19.77 -1.50
N SER A 318 28.79 -19.22 -1.12
CA SER A 318 27.74 -19.93 -0.40
C SER A 318 26.47 -19.87 -1.26
N VAL A 319 25.89 -21.01 -1.58
CA VAL A 319 24.75 -21.10 -2.51
C VAL A 319 23.44 -21.22 -1.74
N TYR A 320 22.42 -20.52 -2.22
CA TYR A 320 21.06 -20.53 -1.69
C TYR A 320 20.09 -20.62 -2.87
N THR A 321 19.01 -21.38 -2.71
CA THR A 321 18.02 -21.61 -3.76
C THR A 321 16.65 -21.09 -3.34
N ASP A 322 15.75 -20.90 -4.31
CA ASP A 322 14.33 -20.64 -4.06
C ASP A 322 13.51 -21.94 -3.86
N GLY A 323 14.16 -23.10 -3.96
CA GLY A 323 13.56 -24.43 -3.81
C GLY A 323 12.86 -24.96 -5.07
N SER A 324 13.00 -24.27 -6.21
CA SER A 324 12.58 -24.82 -7.51
C SER A 324 13.55 -25.91 -7.97
N ASN A 325 13.04 -26.91 -8.70
CA ASN A 325 13.87 -27.99 -9.25
C ASN A 325 15.05 -27.46 -10.09
N VAL A 326 14.84 -26.37 -10.84
CA VAL A 326 15.87 -25.76 -11.69
C VAL A 326 16.95 -25.11 -10.82
N SER A 327 16.56 -24.38 -9.78
CA SER A 327 17.50 -23.74 -8.86
C SER A 327 18.32 -24.75 -8.05
N ASP A 328 17.68 -25.85 -7.60
CA ASP A 328 18.32 -26.90 -6.81
C ASP A 328 19.30 -27.71 -7.67
N TYR A 329 18.97 -27.97 -8.94
CA TYR A 329 19.90 -28.60 -9.88
C TYR A 329 21.14 -27.73 -10.13
N CYS A 330 20.96 -26.43 -10.38
CA CYS A 330 22.08 -25.50 -10.51
C CYS A 330 22.92 -25.42 -9.22
N ALA A 331 22.29 -25.48 -8.04
CA ALA A 331 23.03 -25.50 -6.79
C ALA A 331 23.86 -26.78 -6.60
N TYR A 332 23.31 -27.93 -7.03
CA TYR A 332 24.03 -29.20 -7.04
C TYR A 332 25.29 -29.15 -7.92
N GLU A 333 25.20 -28.51 -9.10
CA GLU A 333 26.39 -28.25 -9.93
C GLU A 333 27.46 -27.44 -9.19
N PHE A 334 27.05 -26.49 -8.34
CA PHE A 334 28.02 -25.71 -7.58
C PHE A 334 28.67 -26.53 -6.46
N GLU A 335 27.99 -27.51 -5.88
CA GLU A 335 28.54 -28.37 -4.81
C GLU A 335 29.73 -29.24 -5.29
N SER A 336 29.75 -29.64 -6.56
CA SER A 336 30.83 -30.47 -7.10
C SER A 336 32.11 -29.66 -7.40
N ILE A 337 31.98 -28.36 -7.67
CA ILE A 337 33.07 -27.51 -8.18
C ILE A 337 33.53 -26.44 -7.18
N ALA A 338 32.61 -25.84 -6.44
CA ALA A 338 32.88 -24.68 -5.63
C ALA A 338 33.16 -25.03 -4.17
N ASP A 339 34.13 -24.34 -3.57
CA ASP A 339 34.36 -24.40 -2.13
C ASP A 339 33.18 -23.73 -1.41
N GLN A 340 32.17 -24.52 -1.06
CA GLN A 340 31.00 -24.08 -0.30
C GLN A 340 31.36 -23.83 1.16
N GLU A 341 32.04 -22.70 1.40
CA GLU A 341 32.32 -22.17 2.73
C GLU A 341 31.54 -20.88 2.97
N LYS A 342 31.62 -20.31 4.18
CA LYS A 342 31.13 -18.94 4.45
C LYS A 342 31.86 -17.95 3.52
N GLY A 343 31.18 -17.51 2.46
CA GLY A 343 31.77 -16.71 1.40
C GLY A 343 30.77 -15.77 0.73
N TYR A 344 31.03 -15.46 -0.54
CA TYR A 344 30.15 -14.62 -1.34
C TYR A 344 28.82 -15.35 -1.61
N ARG A 345 27.69 -14.72 -1.26
CA ARG A 345 26.40 -15.41 -1.27
C ARG A 345 25.77 -15.39 -2.65
N ILE A 346 25.51 -16.55 -3.23
CA ILE A 346 24.82 -16.69 -4.52
C ILE A 346 23.40 -17.17 -4.24
N TYR A 347 22.42 -16.41 -4.71
CA TYR A 347 21.01 -16.79 -4.67
C TYR A 347 20.59 -17.23 -6.07
N ILE A 348 20.14 -18.47 -6.22
CA ILE A 348 19.70 -19.04 -7.49
C ILE A 348 18.18 -19.09 -7.47
N ASN A 349 17.56 -18.46 -8.46
CA ASN A 349 16.11 -18.41 -8.58
C ASN A 349 15.67 -18.90 -9.97
N GLU A 350 14.51 -19.53 -10.05
CA GLU A 350 13.84 -19.78 -11.33
C GLU A 350 13.27 -18.46 -11.89
N GLY A 351 13.31 -18.31 -13.21
CA GLY A 351 12.70 -17.16 -13.88
C GLY A 351 12.40 -17.38 -15.35
N ASN A 352 11.97 -16.31 -16.01
CA ASN A 352 11.58 -16.36 -17.43
C ASN A 352 12.75 -16.12 -18.40
N LYS A 353 13.89 -15.67 -17.88
CA LYS A 353 15.10 -15.38 -18.66
C LYS A 353 16.36 -15.69 -17.87
N ASP A 354 17.39 -16.12 -18.59
CA ASP A 354 18.73 -16.32 -18.07
C ASP A 354 19.39 -14.97 -17.81
N SER A 355 19.75 -14.70 -16.56
CA SER A 355 20.46 -13.48 -16.19
C SER A 355 21.22 -13.61 -14.88
N MET A 356 22.17 -12.72 -14.65
CA MET A 356 22.91 -12.63 -13.41
C MET A 356 23.00 -11.19 -12.92
N PHE A 357 22.88 -11.03 -11.61
CA PHE A 357 23.19 -9.79 -10.91
C PHE A 357 24.33 -10.04 -9.92
N LEU A 358 25.38 -9.23 -9.96
CA LEU A 358 26.55 -9.36 -9.09
C LEU A 358 26.67 -8.11 -8.22
N GLY A 359 26.23 -8.22 -6.98
CA GLY A 359 26.34 -7.17 -5.96
C GLY A 359 27.67 -7.23 -5.21
N LYS A 360 27.88 -6.31 -4.27
CA LYS A 360 29.12 -6.28 -3.46
C LYS A 360 29.35 -7.55 -2.61
N ASN A 361 28.30 -8.05 -1.98
CA ASN A 361 28.37 -9.16 -1.01
C ASN A 361 27.53 -10.38 -1.41
N LYS A 362 26.71 -10.25 -2.44
CA LYS A 362 25.83 -11.30 -2.93
C LYS A 362 25.61 -11.19 -4.43
N GLY A 363 25.47 -12.33 -5.09
CA GLY A 363 24.99 -12.43 -6.47
C GLY A 363 23.60 -13.07 -6.50
N ILE A 364 22.89 -12.81 -7.59
CA ILE A 364 21.65 -13.48 -7.94
C ILE A 364 21.85 -14.09 -9.32
N ILE A 365 21.57 -15.38 -9.44
CA ILE A 365 21.53 -16.09 -10.72
C ILE A 365 20.07 -16.41 -10.97
N THR A 366 19.54 -15.96 -12.10
CA THR A 366 18.20 -16.31 -12.54
C THR A 366 18.32 -17.28 -13.69
N VAL A 367 17.81 -18.49 -13.48
CA VAL A 367 17.87 -19.58 -14.45
C VAL A 367 16.51 -19.72 -15.08
N LYS A 368 16.48 -19.70 -16.41
CA LYS A 368 15.26 -20.01 -17.16
C LYS A 368 14.97 -21.50 -17.09
N HIS A 369 13.69 -21.86 -17.06
CA HIS A 369 13.28 -23.24 -17.24
C HIS A 369 13.86 -23.85 -18.53
N GLY A 370 14.81 -24.77 -18.37
CA GLY A 370 15.65 -25.35 -19.42
C GLY A 370 16.67 -26.31 -18.81
N TYR A 371 17.34 -27.10 -19.64
CA TYR A 371 18.32 -28.11 -19.19
C TYR A 371 19.76 -27.61 -19.34
N GLU A 372 19.96 -26.46 -19.96
CA GLU A 372 21.28 -25.91 -20.24
C GLU A 372 21.93 -25.29 -19.01
N MET A 373 21.14 -24.87 -17.99
CA MET A 373 21.63 -24.21 -16.77
C MET A 373 22.66 -23.11 -17.05
N LEU A 374 22.50 -22.43 -18.19
CA LEU A 374 23.55 -21.63 -18.82
C LEU A 374 24.14 -20.55 -17.89
N PRO A 375 23.34 -19.80 -17.08
CA PRO A 375 23.87 -18.88 -16.10
C PRO A 375 24.80 -19.51 -15.05
N CYS A 376 24.54 -20.76 -14.67
CA CYS A 376 25.30 -21.51 -13.67
C CYS A 376 26.70 -21.85 -14.20
N HIS A 377 26.77 -22.40 -15.42
CA HIS A 377 28.03 -22.69 -16.10
C HIS A 377 28.82 -21.41 -16.38
N VAL A 378 28.16 -20.35 -16.85
CA VAL A 378 28.82 -19.05 -17.09
C VAL A 378 29.38 -18.45 -15.80
N PHE A 379 28.66 -18.56 -14.68
CA PHE A 379 29.17 -18.13 -13.39
C PHE A 379 30.41 -18.92 -12.96
N LEU A 380 30.39 -20.25 -13.09
CA LEU A 380 31.51 -21.12 -12.73
C LEU A 380 32.75 -20.78 -13.57
N CYS A 381 32.56 -20.60 -14.89
CA CYS A 381 33.61 -20.14 -15.79
C CYS A 381 34.19 -18.80 -15.33
N MET A 382 33.34 -17.80 -15.08
CA MET A 382 33.77 -16.49 -14.60
C MET A 382 34.51 -16.59 -13.24
N ASN A 383 33.99 -17.35 -12.29
CA ASN A 383 34.61 -17.54 -10.97
C ASN A 383 35.97 -18.20 -11.08
N LYS A 384 36.18 -19.11 -12.03
CA LYS A 384 37.48 -19.77 -12.23
C LYS A 384 38.33 -19.12 -13.32
N ASN A 385 37.96 -17.94 -13.79
CA ASN A 385 38.66 -17.20 -14.84
C ASN A 385 38.87 -18.04 -16.12
N ILE A 386 37.85 -18.81 -16.49
CA ILE A 386 37.80 -19.61 -17.71
C ILE A 386 37.07 -18.80 -18.78
N ASN A 387 37.66 -18.69 -19.96
CA ASN A 387 36.99 -18.11 -21.11
C ASN A 387 36.07 -19.16 -21.75
N CYS A 388 34.76 -19.03 -21.57
CA CYS A 388 33.79 -20.03 -22.00
C CYS A 388 32.85 -19.54 -23.11
N SER A 389 32.65 -20.41 -24.11
CA SER A 389 31.65 -20.31 -25.18
C SER A 389 30.65 -21.48 -25.09
N ILE A 390 29.84 -21.53 -24.04
CA ILE A 390 28.97 -22.69 -23.74
C ILE A 390 27.96 -23.00 -24.86
N PRO A 391 27.26 -22.03 -25.47
CA PRO A 391 26.33 -22.31 -26.56
C PRO A 391 26.99 -22.96 -27.79
N GLU A 392 28.23 -22.56 -28.11
CA GLU A 392 28.99 -23.14 -29.23
C GLU A 392 29.36 -24.60 -28.92
N VAL A 393 29.74 -24.89 -27.68
CA VAL A 393 30.04 -26.26 -27.23
C VAL A 393 28.80 -27.15 -27.37
N ILE A 394 27.64 -26.68 -26.89
CA ILE A 394 26.34 -27.36 -27.02
C ILE A 394 26.04 -27.71 -28.49
N GLU A 395 26.20 -26.73 -29.38
CA GLU A 395 25.96 -26.92 -30.81
C GLU A 395 26.92 -27.97 -31.39
N ALA A 396 28.21 -27.84 -31.09
CA ALA A 396 29.24 -28.75 -31.59
C ALA A 396 29.06 -30.20 -31.11
N ILE A 397 28.61 -30.42 -29.86
CA ILE A 397 28.26 -31.75 -29.34
C ILE A 397 27.20 -32.42 -30.23
N GLY A 398 26.18 -31.66 -30.64
CA GLY A 398 25.10 -32.14 -31.51
C GLY A 398 25.54 -32.51 -32.93
N GLU A 399 26.71 -32.04 -33.38
CA GLU A 399 27.26 -32.28 -34.71
C GLU A 399 28.28 -33.43 -34.77
N LEU A 400 28.63 -34.02 -33.63
CA LEU A 400 29.61 -35.10 -33.59
C LEU A 400 29.10 -36.36 -34.32
N GLU A 401 29.80 -36.74 -35.40
CA GLU A 401 29.52 -37.98 -36.13
C GLU A 401 29.92 -39.22 -35.32
N ASN A 402 31.06 -39.12 -34.62
CA ASN A 402 31.59 -40.09 -33.67
C ASN A 402 31.91 -39.37 -32.36
N LEU A 403 31.83 -40.09 -31.24
CA LEU A 403 32.14 -39.58 -29.90
C LEU A 403 33.66 -39.66 -29.66
N SER A 404 34.43 -39.02 -30.54
CA SER A 404 35.88 -38.95 -30.45
C SER A 404 36.27 -37.99 -29.32
N ILE A 405 37.16 -38.45 -28.44
CA ILE A 405 37.65 -37.68 -27.30
C ILE A 405 39.17 -37.87 -27.18
N ALA A 406 39.92 -36.80 -26.99
CA ALA A 406 41.36 -36.82 -26.88
C ALA A 406 41.80 -36.11 -25.60
N ILE A 407 42.68 -36.73 -24.83
CA ILE A 407 43.22 -36.16 -23.58
C ILE A 407 44.74 -36.08 -23.66
N ASP A 408 45.30 -34.96 -23.23
CA ASP A 408 46.74 -34.77 -23.11
C ASP A 408 47.33 -35.69 -22.04
N LYS A 409 48.43 -36.36 -22.39
CA LYS A 409 49.14 -37.31 -21.50
C LYS A 409 49.58 -36.67 -20.18
N ASP A 410 49.72 -35.35 -20.15
CA ASP A 410 50.16 -34.61 -18.98
C ASP A 410 48.98 -34.18 -18.07
N VAL A 411 47.73 -34.47 -18.45
CA VAL A 411 46.55 -34.30 -17.58
C VAL A 411 46.56 -35.38 -16.50
N SER A 412 46.42 -34.95 -15.25
CA SER A 412 46.44 -35.83 -14.07
C SER A 412 45.56 -35.24 -12.96
N GLY A 413 45.42 -35.95 -11.84
CA GLY A 413 44.65 -35.45 -10.70
C GLY A 413 43.14 -35.54 -10.91
N LYS A 414 42.40 -34.54 -10.41
CA LYS A 414 40.92 -34.52 -10.51
C LYS A 414 40.39 -34.52 -11.95
N PRO A 415 40.94 -33.75 -12.90
CA PRO A 415 40.49 -33.78 -14.30
C PRO A 415 40.49 -35.19 -14.89
N LEU A 416 41.54 -35.99 -14.64
CA LEU A 416 41.60 -37.36 -15.17
C LEU A 416 40.46 -38.26 -14.67
N VAL A 417 39.94 -38.02 -13.46
CA VAL A 417 38.76 -38.73 -12.94
C VAL A 417 37.50 -38.32 -13.70
N VAL A 418 37.31 -37.02 -13.91
CA VAL A 418 36.16 -36.47 -14.65
C VAL A 418 36.19 -36.92 -16.12
N TYR A 419 37.37 -37.01 -16.73
CA TYR A 419 37.55 -37.60 -18.06
C TYR A 419 36.96 -39.01 -18.17
N ASP A 420 37.19 -39.87 -17.18
CA ASP A 420 36.64 -41.22 -17.17
C ASP A 420 35.12 -41.22 -16.96
N GLU A 421 34.59 -40.26 -16.18
CA GLU A 421 33.14 -40.03 -16.03
C GLU A 421 32.51 -39.58 -17.35
N ILE A 422 33.11 -38.61 -18.04
CA ILE A 422 32.72 -38.19 -19.40
C ILE A 422 32.69 -39.39 -20.34
N ARG A 423 33.71 -40.24 -20.34
CA ARG A 423 33.73 -41.45 -21.17
C ARG A 423 32.60 -42.41 -20.81
N GLY A 424 32.27 -42.55 -19.53
CA GLY A 424 31.09 -43.28 -19.06
C GLY A 424 29.80 -42.72 -19.64
N THR A 425 29.63 -41.41 -19.57
CA THR A 425 28.47 -40.66 -20.11
C THR A 425 28.35 -40.82 -21.63
N LEU A 426 29.46 -40.71 -22.37
CA LEU A 426 29.51 -41.02 -23.80
C LEU A 426 29.10 -42.49 -24.07
N GLY A 427 29.42 -43.41 -23.16
CA GLY A 427 28.96 -44.81 -23.18
C GLY A 427 27.44 -44.94 -23.16
N TYR A 428 26.76 -44.19 -22.29
CA TYR A 428 25.29 -44.14 -22.24
C TYR A 428 24.71 -43.58 -23.55
N ILE A 429 25.31 -42.51 -24.08
CA ILE A 429 24.90 -41.91 -25.35
C ILE A 429 25.07 -42.94 -26.48
N GLN A 430 26.21 -43.61 -26.58
CA GLN A 430 26.46 -44.67 -27.57
C GLN A 430 25.38 -45.77 -27.46
N ALA A 431 25.09 -46.26 -26.26
CA ALA A 431 24.09 -47.29 -26.04
C ALA A 431 22.71 -46.85 -26.57
N TYR A 432 22.33 -45.59 -26.32
CA TYR A 432 21.07 -45.03 -26.81
C TYR A 432 21.04 -44.96 -28.36
N PHE A 433 22.10 -44.48 -29.00
CA PHE A 433 22.17 -44.44 -30.48
C PHE A 433 22.11 -45.83 -31.11
N VAL A 434 22.88 -46.78 -30.58
CA VAL A 434 22.94 -48.17 -31.08
C VAL A 434 21.58 -48.86 -30.94
N LYS A 435 20.90 -48.70 -29.79
CA LYS A 435 19.54 -49.22 -29.58
C LYS A 435 18.51 -48.64 -30.56
N ASN A 436 18.74 -47.42 -31.06
CA ASN A 436 17.91 -46.75 -32.06
C ASN A 436 18.42 -46.95 -33.50
N GLY A 437 19.25 -47.97 -33.75
CA GLY A 437 19.68 -48.37 -35.10
C GLY A 437 20.78 -47.50 -35.72
N ARG A 438 21.36 -46.54 -34.99
CA ARG A 438 22.50 -45.74 -35.46
C ARG A 438 23.77 -46.20 -34.76
N GLN A 439 24.66 -46.88 -35.49
CA GLN A 439 25.99 -47.21 -34.99
C GLN A 439 26.82 -45.93 -34.81
N ILE A 440 27.40 -45.76 -33.63
CA ILE A 440 28.33 -44.67 -33.31
C ILE A 440 29.49 -45.23 -32.47
N TYR A 441 30.69 -44.68 -32.63
CA TYR A 441 31.88 -45.15 -31.92
C TYR A 441 32.38 -44.09 -30.94
N ILE A 442 32.84 -44.54 -29.78
CA ILE A 442 33.64 -43.75 -28.84
C ILE A 442 35.09 -44.02 -29.17
N LYS A 443 35.82 -43.00 -29.61
CA LYS A 443 37.23 -43.12 -30.00
C LYS A 443 38.09 -42.31 -29.04
N PRO A 444 38.61 -42.92 -27.96
CA PRO A 444 39.49 -42.23 -27.03
C PRO A 444 40.90 -42.18 -27.60
N TYR A 445 41.51 -41.00 -27.58
CA TYR A 445 42.88 -40.75 -28.03
C TYR A 445 43.72 -40.19 -26.87
N LEU A 446 44.99 -40.58 -26.82
CA LEU A 446 46.00 -39.94 -25.99
C LEU A 446 46.77 -38.93 -26.86
N ILE A 447 46.84 -37.68 -26.44
CA ILE A 447 47.61 -36.64 -27.12
C ILE A 447 49.04 -36.70 -26.59
N ASN A 448 50.00 -36.91 -27.49
CA ASN A 448 51.42 -36.93 -27.19
C ASN A 448 52.13 -35.97 -28.16
N GLY A 449 52.35 -34.73 -27.70
CA GLY A 449 52.84 -33.65 -28.55
C GLY A 449 51.83 -33.32 -29.65
N SER A 450 52.22 -33.45 -30.92
CA SER A 450 51.36 -33.17 -32.08
C SER A 450 50.59 -34.39 -32.60
N LYS A 451 50.67 -35.53 -31.92
CA LYS A 451 50.09 -36.80 -32.36
C LYS A 451 48.99 -37.25 -31.40
N CYS A 452 47.96 -37.87 -31.96
CA CYS A 452 46.86 -38.51 -31.22
C CYS A 452 46.92 -40.02 -31.45
N GLU A 453 47.10 -40.78 -30.38
CA GLU A 453 47.20 -42.23 -30.39
C GLU A 453 45.89 -42.85 -29.87
N LEU A 454 45.21 -43.66 -30.69
CA LEU A 454 43.96 -44.30 -30.29
C LEU A 454 44.22 -45.28 -29.14
N SER A 455 43.51 -45.08 -28.04
CA SER A 455 43.52 -45.97 -26.89
C SER A 455 42.62 -47.18 -27.15
N PRO A 456 43.15 -48.41 -27.07
CA PRO A 456 42.37 -49.62 -27.26
C PRO A 456 41.14 -49.64 -26.35
N THR A 457 39.97 -49.87 -26.92
CA THR A 457 38.69 -49.77 -26.20
C THR A 457 37.78 -50.92 -26.56
N ARG A 458 37.36 -51.68 -25.55
CA ARG A 458 36.41 -52.78 -25.69
C ARG A 458 35.21 -52.56 -24.80
N THR A 459 34.02 -52.48 -25.40
CA THR A 459 32.73 -52.36 -24.70
C THR A 459 31.76 -53.39 -25.27
N ALA A 460 30.52 -53.42 -24.77
CA ALA A 460 29.45 -54.24 -25.35
C ALA A 460 29.07 -53.84 -26.79
N TYR A 461 29.40 -52.61 -27.20
CA TYR A 461 28.96 -52.03 -28.49
C TYR A 461 30.12 -51.79 -29.48
N GLN A 462 31.37 -51.91 -29.04
CA GLN A 462 32.54 -51.72 -29.90
C GLN A 462 33.75 -52.54 -29.43
N ASN A 463 34.62 -52.88 -30.40
CA ASN A 463 35.91 -53.51 -30.14
C ASN A 463 36.99 -52.83 -31.00
N LEU A 464 37.66 -51.84 -30.43
CA LEU A 464 38.73 -51.08 -31.08
C LEU A 464 40.09 -51.59 -30.58
N THR A 465 40.76 -52.42 -31.38
CA THR A 465 42.06 -53.04 -31.04
C THR A 465 43.20 -52.58 -31.93
N VAL A 466 42.91 -51.82 -32.99
CA VAL A 466 43.91 -51.32 -33.94
C VAL A 466 44.60 -50.10 -33.35
N LYS A 467 45.94 -50.09 -33.35
CA LYS A 467 46.72 -48.88 -33.06
C LYS A 467 46.57 -47.91 -34.24
N GLU A 468 45.89 -46.80 -34.01
CA GLU A 468 45.77 -45.69 -34.95
C GLU A 468 46.55 -44.50 -34.38
N VAL A 469 47.42 -43.90 -35.19
CA VAL A 469 48.13 -42.66 -34.84
C VAL A 469 47.82 -41.63 -35.92
N ASN A 470 47.31 -40.47 -35.53
CA ASN A 470 46.96 -39.39 -36.45
C ASN A 470 47.48 -38.02 -35.96
N ASP A 471 47.40 -37.00 -36.81
CA ASP A 471 47.85 -35.62 -36.51
C ASP A 471 46.85 -34.81 -35.67
N CYS A 472 46.01 -35.49 -34.86
CA CYS A 472 44.93 -34.86 -34.09
C CYS A 472 43.95 -34.04 -34.93
N ASN A 473 43.83 -34.31 -36.23
CA ASN A 473 43.01 -33.54 -37.17
C ASN A 473 41.64 -34.21 -37.40
N PHE A 474 40.82 -34.22 -36.36
CA PHE A 474 39.44 -34.72 -36.41
C PHE A 474 38.53 -33.85 -35.55
N LYS A 475 37.22 -33.92 -35.81
CA LYS A 475 36.20 -33.33 -34.93
C LYS A 475 36.01 -34.22 -33.71
N GLY A 476 36.04 -33.61 -32.53
CA GLY A 476 35.91 -34.32 -31.27
C GLY A 476 36.10 -33.38 -30.08
N ILE A 477 36.11 -33.96 -28.89
CA ILE A 477 36.43 -33.30 -27.64
C ILE A 477 37.94 -33.40 -27.41
N PHE A 478 38.60 -32.30 -27.12
CA PHE A 478 40.03 -32.22 -26.86
C PHE A 478 40.27 -31.58 -25.51
N ILE A 479 40.93 -32.32 -24.62
CA ILE A 479 41.28 -31.91 -23.27
C ILE A 479 42.79 -31.76 -23.24
N LYS A 480 43.27 -30.54 -22.98
CA LYS A 480 44.69 -30.20 -23.06
C LYS A 480 45.16 -29.47 -21.82
N ASN A 481 46.30 -29.89 -21.30
CA ASN A 481 46.99 -29.18 -20.24
C ASN A 481 47.58 -27.87 -20.79
N ALA A 482 47.22 -26.72 -20.21
CA ALA A 482 47.66 -25.41 -20.65
C ALA A 482 47.59 -24.36 -19.54
N ASP A 483 48.45 -23.33 -19.59
CA ASP A 483 48.39 -22.21 -18.62
C ASP A 483 47.13 -21.33 -18.79
N LYS A 484 46.55 -21.34 -19.99
CA LYS A 484 45.33 -20.61 -20.30
C LYS A 484 44.13 -21.50 -20.06
N ARG A 485 43.07 -20.91 -19.50
CA ARG A 485 41.78 -21.57 -19.24
C ARG A 485 40.75 -21.22 -20.32
N PHE A 486 40.27 -22.20 -21.07
CA PHE A 486 39.37 -22.01 -22.20
C PHE A 486 38.48 -23.24 -22.41
N MET A 487 37.18 -22.98 -22.58
CA MET A 487 36.19 -23.95 -23.01
C MET A 487 35.40 -23.39 -24.18
N GLY A 488 35.51 -23.99 -25.35
CA GLY A 488 34.79 -23.49 -26.52
C GLY A 488 35.03 -24.33 -27.76
N VAL A 489 34.65 -23.79 -28.90
CA VAL A 489 34.89 -24.43 -30.19
C VAL A 489 36.00 -23.71 -30.94
N LYS A 490 37.03 -24.46 -31.34
CA LYS A 490 38.15 -23.92 -32.13
C LYS A 490 38.52 -24.91 -33.23
N ASP A 491 38.63 -24.41 -34.46
CA ASP A 491 38.96 -25.23 -35.63
C ASP A 491 38.05 -26.47 -35.79
N GLY A 492 36.76 -26.32 -35.43
CA GLY A 492 35.76 -27.41 -35.47
C GLY A 492 35.90 -28.46 -34.37
N LYS A 493 36.68 -28.20 -33.32
CA LYS A 493 36.91 -29.07 -32.16
C LYS A 493 36.33 -28.44 -30.91
N ILE A 494 35.70 -29.25 -30.06
CA ILE A 494 35.38 -28.85 -28.70
C ILE A 494 36.69 -28.90 -27.93
N LEU A 495 37.14 -27.78 -27.42
CA LEU A 495 38.46 -27.62 -26.82
C LEU A 495 38.31 -27.16 -25.37
N LEU A 496 38.86 -27.96 -24.46
CA LEU A 496 39.10 -27.67 -23.06
C LEU A 496 40.61 -27.53 -22.87
N GLU A 497 41.06 -26.34 -22.51
CA GLU A 497 42.47 -26.00 -22.28
C GLU A 497 42.57 -25.39 -20.89
N GLY A 498 43.39 -25.95 -19.99
CA GLY A 498 43.52 -25.41 -18.65
C GLY A 498 44.58 -26.11 -17.80
N ASP A 499 44.84 -25.53 -16.63
CA ASP A 499 45.56 -26.19 -15.54
C ASP A 499 44.62 -27.16 -14.80
N GLU A 500 45.11 -27.85 -13.77
CA GLU A 500 44.29 -28.84 -13.04
C GLU A 500 42.95 -28.27 -12.53
N THR A 501 42.93 -27.02 -12.07
CA THR A 501 41.70 -26.39 -11.59
C THR A 501 40.77 -26.00 -12.74
N GLY A 502 41.31 -25.42 -13.81
CA GLY A 502 40.54 -25.05 -15.00
C GLY A 502 39.91 -26.28 -15.65
N LEU A 503 40.72 -27.29 -15.97
CA LEU A 503 40.26 -28.53 -16.60
C LEU A 503 39.22 -29.26 -15.73
N PHE A 504 39.39 -29.29 -14.41
CA PHE A 504 38.39 -29.91 -13.53
C PHE A 504 37.01 -29.26 -13.73
N VAL A 505 36.94 -27.93 -13.75
CA VAL A 505 35.67 -27.19 -13.94
C VAL A 505 35.14 -27.35 -15.37
N GLU A 506 36.01 -27.21 -16.36
CA GLU A 506 35.69 -27.32 -17.79
C GLU A 506 35.13 -28.71 -18.14
N GLU A 507 35.77 -29.77 -17.66
CA GLU A 507 35.33 -31.15 -17.86
C GLU A 507 34.03 -31.44 -17.12
N THR A 508 33.85 -30.97 -15.89
CA THR A 508 32.59 -31.17 -15.15
C THR A 508 31.43 -30.43 -15.82
N ILE A 509 31.64 -29.21 -16.32
CA ILE A 509 30.62 -28.52 -17.12
C ILE A 509 30.32 -29.33 -18.39
N LEU A 510 31.34 -29.80 -19.09
CA LEU A 510 31.14 -30.62 -20.29
C LEU A 510 30.33 -31.89 -19.99
N GLU A 511 30.63 -32.58 -18.89
CA GLU A 511 29.91 -33.77 -18.44
C GLU A 511 28.41 -33.50 -18.29
N TRP A 512 28.03 -32.39 -17.65
CA TRP A 512 26.62 -31.99 -17.52
C TRP A 512 25.98 -31.64 -18.86
N LEU A 513 26.72 -30.96 -19.73
CA LEU A 513 26.25 -30.65 -21.09
C LEU A 513 26.08 -31.91 -21.96
N ILE A 514 26.72 -33.03 -21.66
CA ILE A 514 26.54 -34.29 -22.41
C ILE A 514 25.65 -35.32 -21.67
N ALA A 515 25.25 -35.03 -20.43
CA ALA A 515 24.52 -35.96 -19.58
C ALA A 515 23.20 -36.43 -20.23
N PRO A 516 22.72 -37.66 -19.94
CA PRO A 516 21.66 -38.30 -20.71
C PRO A 516 20.30 -37.56 -20.74
N GLU A 517 19.97 -36.77 -19.72
CA GLU A 517 18.76 -35.92 -19.74
C GLU A 517 18.83 -34.84 -20.82
N TYR A 518 20.03 -34.36 -21.13
CA TYR A 518 20.33 -33.40 -22.18
C TYR A 518 20.22 -34.03 -23.59
N ALA A 519 20.77 -35.24 -23.76
CA ALA A 519 20.70 -35.98 -25.03
C ALA A 519 19.28 -36.52 -25.35
N TYR A 520 18.48 -36.83 -24.34
CA TYR A 520 17.11 -37.35 -24.50
C TYR A 520 16.15 -36.27 -25.03
N ASN A 521 16.26 -35.03 -24.53
CA ASN A 521 15.33 -33.94 -24.89
C ASN A 521 15.71 -33.16 -26.16
N LEU A 522 17.00 -33.03 -26.50
CA LEU A 522 17.45 -32.40 -27.76
C LEU A 522 17.00 -33.17 -29.01
N ARG A 523 16.77 -34.48 -28.91
CA ARG A 523 16.32 -35.32 -30.03
C ARG A 523 14.84 -35.17 -30.38
N ILE A 524 13.99 -34.76 -29.44
CA ILE A 524 12.55 -34.57 -29.73
C ILE A 524 12.28 -33.23 -30.42
N LYS A 525 13.09 -32.19 -30.18
CA LYS A 525 12.88 -30.87 -30.83
C LYS A 525 13.39 -30.78 -32.27
N LYS A 526 14.33 -31.62 -32.70
CA LYS A 526 14.81 -31.68 -34.10
C LYS A 526 14.16 -32.78 -34.96
N GLN A 527 13.23 -33.57 -34.41
CA GLN A 527 12.46 -34.58 -35.16
C GLN A 527 11.00 -34.18 -35.45
N ASN A 528 10.53 -33.04 -34.93
CA ASN A 528 9.19 -32.50 -35.17
C ASN A 528 9.20 -31.15 -35.93
N LYS A 529 10.16 -30.95 -36.84
CA LYS A 529 10.12 -29.89 -37.84
C LYS A 529 10.35 -30.45 -39.23
#